data_AF-A0A1F3VDJ4-F1
#
_entry.id   AF-A0A1F3VDJ4-F1
#
_cell.length_a   1.000
_cell.length_b   1.000
_cell.length_c   1.000
_cell.angle_alpha   90.00
_cell.angle_beta   90.00
_cell.angle_gamma   90.00
#
_symmetry.space_group_name_H-M   'P 1'
#
loop_
_entity.id
_entity.type
_entity.pdbx_description
1 polymer ?
#
loop_
_entity_poly.entity_id
_entity_poly.type
_entity_poly.pdbx_seq_one_letter_code
_entity_poly.pdbx_strand_id
1 'polypeptide(L)'
;MRNFTIVLFVFNSFLAQAKSPLQEKYPHGLLTDDYGVLTEADLVYAAKGVERTPYKIEDGSSAYQRWQCFETKKMLFRYSTWRDDYTDFGRGATLCDYSFQVNDEQGVRHLYVARRAKELVDCRELFKEWKKVRKDSKYTCILGEPGSYENKEKGWIWGKTKTKSKCMSYFVGECDSEKKLKEYENEK
;
A
#
# COMPACT_ATOMS: atom_id res chain seq x y z
N MET A 1 -27.41 -20.01 -53.01
CA MET A 1 -26.18 -19.93 -52.20
C MET A 1 -26.10 -18.54 -51.57
N ARG A 2 -26.31 -18.42 -50.26
CA ARG A 2 -26.30 -17.15 -49.52
C ARG A 2 -25.01 -17.07 -48.72
N ASN A 3 -24.08 -16.22 -49.15
CA ASN A 3 -22.83 -15.96 -48.43
C ASN A 3 -23.13 -15.07 -47.21
N PHE A 4 -22.85 -15.60 -46.02
CA PHE A 4 -22.87 -14.85 -44.76
C PHE A 4 -21.46 -14.31 -44.51
N THR A 5 -21.26 -13.02 -44.75
CA THR A 5 -20.02 -12.32 -44.37
C THR A 5 -20.11 -11.94 -42.91
N ILE A 6 -19.34 -12.64 -42.05
CA ILE A 6 -19.17 -12.28 -40.64
C ILE A 6 -18.12 -11.16 -40.57
N VAL A 7 -18.55 -9.96 -40.21
CA VAL A 7 -17.65 -8.83 -39.93
C VAL A 7 -17.23 -8.93 -38.46
N LEU A 8 -16.01 -9.42 -38.22
CA LEU A 8 -15.38 -9.35 -36.90
C LEU A 8 -14.95 -7.90 -36.63
N PHE A 9 -15.72 -7.20 -35.79
CA PHE A 9 -15.28 -5.96 -35.18
C PHE A 9 -14.22 -6.26 -34.13
N VAL A 10 -12.94 -6.19 -34.53
CA VAL A 10 -11.81 -6.16 -33.59
C VAL A 10 -11.78 -4.76 -32.99
N PHE A 11 -12.53 -4.55 -31.91
CA PHE A 11 -12.35 -3.38 -31.04
C PHE A 11 -11.01 -3.54 -30.33
N ASN A 12 -9.96 -2.97 -30.94
CA ASN A 12 -8.67 -2.77 -30.31
C ASN A 12 -8.86 -1.65 -29.27
N SER A 13 -9.39 -2.02 -28.09
CA SER A 13 -9.51 -1.13 -26.96
C SER A 13 -8.11 -0.85 -26.40
N PHE A 14 -7.39 0.05 -27.04
CA PHE A 14 -6.33 0.81 -26.37
C PHE A 14 -7.00 1.71 -25.34
N LEU A 15 -7.38 1.11 -24.20
CA LEU A 15 -7.74 1.84 -23.00
C LEU A 15 -6.45 2.48 -22.50
N ALA A 16 -6.16 3.69 -23.00
CA ALA A 16 -5.27 4.58 -22.28
C ALA A 16 -5.86 4.74 -20.88
N GLN A 17 -5.18 4.19 -19.89
CA GLN A 17 -5.63 4.26 -18.51
C GLN A 17 -5.44 5.70 -18.06
N ALA A 18 -6.53 6.48 -18.15
CA ALA A 18 -6.54 7.87 -17.72
C ALA A 18 -6.17 7.93 -16.25
N LYS A 19 -5.26 8.83 -15.89
CA LYS A 19 -4.92 9.09 -14.49
C LYS A 19 -6.17 9.54 -13.76
N SER A 20 -6.33 9.12 -12.51
CA SER A 20 -7.45 9.62 -11.72
C SER A 20 -7.25 11.10 -11.39
N PRO A 21 -8.34 11.87 -11.15
CA PRO A 21 -8.24 13.25 -10.71
C PRO A 21 -7.39 13.42 -9.45
N LEU A 22 -7.40 12.43 -8.54
CA LEU A 22 -6.55 12.42 -7.35
C LEU A 22 -5.07 12.26 -7.71
N GLN A 23 -4.74 11.37 -8.65
CA GLN A 23 -3.35 11.18 -9.07
C GLN A 23 -2.80 12.42 -9.78
N GLU A 24 -3.63 13.12 -10.56
CA GLU A 24 -3.25 14.40 -11.19
C GLU A 24 -3.00 15.50 -10.16
N LYS A 25 -3.85 15.58 -9.13
CA LYS A 25 -3.73 16.58 -8.05
C LYS A 25 -2.58 16.28 -7.07
N TYR A 26 -2.27 15.00 -6.83
CA TYR A 26 -1.27 14.55 -5.86
C TYR A 26 -0.21 13.60 -6.46
N PRO A 27 0.50 13.98 -7.54
CA PRO A 27 1.34 13.05 -8.32
C PRO A 27 2.55 12.49 -7.55
N HIS A 28 2.91 13.11 -6.43
CA HIS A 28 4.01 12.67 -5.57
C HIS A 28 3.54 12.02 -4.27
N GLY A 29 2.26 12.13 -3.94
CA GLY A 29 1.62 11.45 -2.80
C GLY A 29 0.87 10.19 -3.22
N LEU A 30 0.44 10.11 -4.47
CA LEU A 30 -0.23 8.97 -5.11
C LEU A 30 0.52 8.60 -6.38
N LEU A 31 1.23 7.46 -6.34
CA LEU A 31 2.17 7.08 -7.40
C LEU A 31 1.54 6.22 -8.50
N THR A 32 0.33 5.73 -8.27
CA THR A 32 -0.46 4.94 -9.23
C THR A 32 -1.88 5.52 -9.32
N ASP A 33 -2.72 5.01 -10.22
CA ASP A 33 -4.17 5.26 -10.13
C ASP A 33 -4.71 4.77 -8.77
N ASP A 34 -5.73 5.43 -8.22
CA ASP A 34 -6.37 5.06 -6.95
C ASP A 34 -7.56 4.09 -7.14
N TYR A 35 -8.08 3.95 -8.36
CA TYR A 35 -9.21 3.06 -8.67
C TYR A 35 -10.50 3.33 -7.86
N GLY A 36 -10.67 4.55 -7.35
CA GLY A 36 -11.74 4.97 -6.46
C GLY A 36 -11.64 4.39 -5.04
N VAL A 37 -10.45 3.98 -4.60
CA VAL A 37 -10.22 3.45 -3.24
C VAL A 37 -9.91 4.56 -2.24
N LEU A 38 -9.23 5.62 -2.69
CA LEU A 38 -8.74 6.69 -1.83
C LEU A 38 -9.68 7.90 -1.88
N THR A 39 -9.69 8.67 -0.80
CA THR A 39 -10.31 10.00 -0.75
C THR A 39 -9.22 11.06 -0.66
N GLU A 40 -9.55 12.32 -0.96
CA GLU A 40 -8.61 13.43 -0.80
C GLU A 40 -8.03 13.51 0.62
N ALA A 41 -8.84 13.22 1.64
CA ALA A 41 -8.41 13.18 3.03
C ALA A 41 -7.28 12.16 3.28
N ASP A 42 -7.27 11.01 2.59
CA ASP A 42 -6.18 10.03 2.71
C ASP A 42 -4.83 10.61 2.25
N LEU A 43 -4.85 11.46 1.22
CA LEU A 43 -3.65 12.08 0.64
C LEU A 43 -3.18 13.26 1.49
N VAL A 44 -4.10 14.13 1.92
CA VAL A 44 -3.76 15.27 2.78
C VAL A 44 -3.22 14.78 4.13
N TYR A 45 -3.84 13.76 4.71
CA TYR A 45 -3.40 13.19 5.98
C TYR A 45 -2.00 12.57 5.90
N ALA A 46 -1.71 11.82 4.83
CA ALA A 46 -0.40 11.21 4.63
C ALA A 46 0.73 12.26 4.47
N ALA A 47 0.39 13.47 4.03
CA ALA A 47 1.31 14.57 3.83
C ALA A 47 1.41 15.53 5.04
N LYS A 48 0.72 15.27 6.15
CA LYS A 48 0.67 16.20 7.28
C LYS A 48 2.02 16.29 7.99
N GLY A 49 2.43 17.50 8.34
CA GLY A 49 3.62 17.74 9.16
C GLY A 49 4.97 17.35 8.51
N VAL A 50 4.99 17.06 7.21
CA VAL A 50 6.20 16.67 6.47
C VAL A 50 6.31 17.46 5.16
N GLU A 51 7.54 17.68 4.72
CA GLU A 51 7.80 18.32 3.43
C GLU A 51 7.45 17.39 2.27
N ARG A 52 6.67 17.89 1.30
CA ARG A 52 6.25 17.13 0.13
C ARG A 52 7.33 17.17 -0.94
N THR A 53 8.10 16.10 -1.04
CA THR A 53 9.15 15.98 -2.07
C THR A 53 8.67 15.24 -3.31
N PRO A 54 9.16 15.60 -4.52
CA PRO A 54 8.97 14.77 -5.71
C PRO A 54 9.43 13.34 -5.48
N TYR A 55 8.75 12.38 -6.11
CA TYR A 55 9.14 10.97 -6.03
C TYR A 55 10.04 10.60 -7.22
N LYS A 56 11.19 9.99 -6.93
CA LYS A 56 11.96 9.18 -7.88
C LYS A 56 12.23 7.83 -7.24
N ILE A 57 12.23 6.77 -8.04
CA ILE A 57 12.33 5.42 -7.50
C ILE A 57 13.71 5.15 -6.91
N GLU A 58 14.74 5.78 -7.48
CA GLU A 58 16.13 5.71 -7.07
C GLU A 58 16.43 6.50 -5.79
N ASP A 59 15.58 7.47 -5.45
CA ASP A 59 15.77 8.29 -4.24
C ASP A 59 15.62 7.42 -2.99
N GLY A 60 16.49 7.65 -2.01
CA GLY A 60 16.50 6.91 -0.74
C GLY A 60 15.35 7.29 0.21
N SER A 61 15.63 7.23 1.51
CA SER A 61 14.62 7.44 2.55
C SER A 61 14.01 8.83 2.51
N SER A 62 12.68 8.92 2.56
CA SER A 62 11.93 10.18 2.71
C SER A 62 10.81 9.98 3.71
N ALA A 63 10.68 10.88 4.70
CA ALA A 63 9.61 10.82 5.71
C ALA A 63 8.20 11.02 5.11
N TYR A 64 8.09 11.48 3.86
CA TYR A 64 6.82 11.68 3.19
C TYR A 64 6.23 10.32 2.76
N GLN A 65 5.14 9.91 3.39
CA GLN A 65 4.49 8.65 3.04
C GLN A 65 3.71 8.77 1.74
N ARG A 66 3.71 7.69 0.94
CA ARG A 66 3.14 7.68 -0.41
C ARG A 66 2.22 6.49 -0.61
N TRP A 67 1.10 6.75 -1.26
CA TRP A 67 0.12 5.76 -1.65
C TRP A 67 0.45 5.16 -3.02
N GLN A 68 0.28 3.85 -3.10
CA GLN A 68 0.28 3.06 -4.33
C GLN A 68 -0.86 2.06 -4.27
N CYS A 69 -1.50 1.78 -5.39
CA CYS A 69 -2.64 0.90 -5.48
C CYS A 69 -2.41 -0.15 -6.56
N PHE A 70 -2.69 -1.39 -6.20
CA PHE A 70 -2.40 -2.56 -7.02
C PHE A 70 -3.61 -3.46 -7.09
N GLU A 71 -3.65 -4.33 -8.10
CA GLU A 71 -4.57 -5.45 -8.09
C GLU A 71 -4.32 -6.33 -6.84
N THR A 72 -5.35 -6.51 -6.02
CA THR A 72 -5.25 -7.22 -4.74
C THR A 72 -4.70 -8.63 -4.88
N LYS A 73 -4.99 -9.31 -6.00
CA LYS A 73 -4.49 -10.66 -6.29
C LYS A 73 -2.96 -10.71 -6.50
N LYS A 74 -2.33 -9.62 -6.92
CA LYS A 74 -0.88 -9.51 -7.11
C LYS A 74 -0.13 -9.22 -5.81
N MET A 75 -0.85 -8.79 -4.76
CA MET A 75 -0.26 -8.52 -3.45
C MET A 75 -0.14 -9.81 -2.63
N LEU A 76 1.10 -10.12 -2.25
CA LEU A 76 1.45 -11.22 -1.35
C LEU A 76 1.74 -10.66 0.04
N PHE A 77 1.17 -11.27 1.06
CA PHE A 77 1.55 -11.01 2.44
C PHE A 77 2.31 -12.21 2.97
N ARG A 78 3.48 -11.97 3.58
CA ARG A 78 4.32 -13.01 4.18
C ARG A 78 4.76 -12.55 5.56
N TYR A 79 4.99 -13.51 6.44
CA TYR A 79 5.67 -13.28 7.71
C TYR A 79 6.68 -14.39 7.96
N SER A 80 7.80 -14.06 8.59
CA SER A 80 8.78 -15.04 9.06
C SER A 80 8.86 -14.98 10.58
N THR A 81 9.49 -15.98 11.20
CA THR A 81 9.54 -16.10 12.65
C THR A 81 10.93 -16.56 13.10
N TRP A 82 11.40 -16.02 14.21
CA TRP A 82 12.62 -16.48 14.87
C TRP A 82 12.44 -16.41 16.39
N ARG A 83 13.33 -17.09 17.10
CA ARG A 83 13.41 -17.00 18.56
C ARG A 83 14.48 -15.99 18.91
N ASP A 84 14.19 -15.13 19.88
CA ASP A 84 15.13 -14.13 20.35
C ASP A 84 15.15 -14.13 21.90
N ASP A 85 16.36 -14.22 22.44
CA ASP A 85 16.60 -14.30 23.87
C ASP A 85 16.80 -12.92 24.52
N TYR A 86 16.91 -11.86 23.71
CA TYR A 86 17.20 -10.49 24.14
C TYR A 86 16.15 -9.51 23.62
N THR A 87 14.91 -9.68 24.05
CA THR A 87 13.78 -8.83 23.64
C THR A 87 13.08 -8.18 24.82
N ASP A 88 12.43 -7.05 24.58
CA ASP A 88 11.54 -6.39 25.54
C ASP A 88 10.31 -7.25 25.90
N PHE A 89 10.03 -8.32 25.14
CA PHE A 89 8.95 -9.27 25.36
C PHE A 89 9.34 -10.45 26.28
N GLY A 90 10.58 -10.44 26.79
CA GLY A 90 11.13 -11.47 27.65
C GLY A 90 12.11 -12.41 26.94
N ARG A 91 12.81 -13.24 27.74
CA ARG A 91 13.78 -14.21 27.21
C ARG A 91 13.08 -15.35 26.48
N GLY A 92 13.51 -15.62 25.25
CA GLY A 92 13.03 -16.75 24.46
C GLY A 92 11.70 -16.49 23.77
N ALA A 93 11.32 -15.22 23.59
CA ALA A 93 10.13 -14.84 22.85
C ALA A 93 10.26 -15.30 21.38
N THR A 94 9.16 -15.76 20.79
CA THR A 94 9.09 -16.00 19.35
C THR A 94 8.57 -14.75 18.68
N LEU A 95 9.46 -14.07 17.97
CA LEU A 95 9.17 -12.88 17.22
C LEU A 95 8.82 -13.22 15.77
N CYS A 96 8.25 -12.24 15.10
CA CYS A 96 7.96 -12.28 13.68
C CYS A 96 8.20 -10.92 13.04
N ASP A 97 8.58 -10.97 11.77
CA ASP A 97 8.51 -9.85 10.84
C ASP A 97 7.46 -10.16 9.79
N TYR A 98 6.99 -9.13 9.09
CA TYR A 98 6.05 -9.34 8.00
C TYR A 98 6.23 -8.31 6.91
N SER A 99 5.78 -8.67 5.71
CA SER A 99 5.85 -7.83 4.54
C SER A 99 4.68 -8.00 3.59
N PHE A 100 4.37 -6.92 2.87
CA PHE A 100 3.61 -6.97 1.62
C PHE A 100 4.58 -6.90 0.44
N GLN A 101 4.35 -7.74 -0.56
CA GLN A 101 5.14 -7.83 -1.78
C GLN A 101 4.23 -7.70 -2.98
N VAL A 102 4.62 -6.87 -3.94
CA VAL A 102 3.92 -6.71 -5.22
C VAL A 102 4.91 -6.29 -6.29
N ASN A 103 4.73 -6.80 -7.51
CA ASN A 103 5.49 -6.31 -8.66
C ASN A 103 4.63 -5.30 -9.41
N ASP A 104 5.21 -4.15 -9.76
CA ASP A 104 4.57 -3.17 -10.63
C ASP A 104 4.58 -3.64 -12.10
N GLU A 105 4.04 -2.82 -13.00
CA GLU A 105 3.96 -3.13 -14.43
C GLU A 105 5.32 -3.11 -15.12
N GLN A 106 6.30 -2.43 -14.53
CA GLN A 106 7.68 -2.31 -14.98
C GLN A 106 8.55 -3.47 -14.45
N GLY A 107 7.99 -4.34 -13.62
CA GLY A 107 8.67 -5.49 -13.02
C GLY A 107 9.54 -5.15 -11.82
N VAL A 108 9.38 -3.97 -11.22
CA VAL A 108 10.00 -3.61 -9.95
C VAL A 108 9.26 -4.31 -8.81
N ARG A 109 10.02 -4.93 -7.90
CA ARG A 109 9.48 -5.54 -6.68
C ARG A 109 9.35 -4.48 -5.60
N HIS A 110 8.13 -4.22 -5.14
CA HIS A 110 7.87 -3.37 -3.98
C HIS A 110 7.74 -4.23 -2.73
N LEU A 111 8.62 -4.02 -1.75
CA LEU A 111 8.64 -4.73 -0.48
C LEU A 111 8.29 -3.76 0.66
N TYR A 112 7.08 -3.87 1.21
CA TYR A 112 6.62 -3.08 2.34
C TYR A 112 6.78 -3.88 3.62
N VAL A 113 7.74 -3.49 4.47
CA VAL A 113 8.07 -4.19 5.71
C VAL A 113 7.48 -3.48 6.93
N ALA A 114 7.26 -4.24 8.00
CA ALA A 114 6.91 -3.66 9.30
C ALA A 114 8.02 -2.73 9.83
N ARG A 115 7.65 -1.72 10.63
CA ARG A 115 8.62 -0.85 11.32
C ARG A 115 9.49 -1.60 12.33
N ARG A 116 8.94 -2.63 12.96
CA ARG A 116 9.58 -3.44 13.99
C ARG A 116 9.06 -4.86 13.93
N ALA A 117 9.86 -5.78 14.45
CA ALA A 117 9.39 -7.12 14.80
C ALA A 117 8.24 -7.05 15.81
N LYS A 118 7.40 -8.08 15.80
CA LYS A 118 6.24 -8.24 16.68
C LYS A 118 6.28 -9.62 17.34
N GLU A 119 5.46 -9.81 18.37
CA GLU A 119 5.22 -11.16 18.87
C GLU A 119 4.44 -11.97 17.83
N LEU A 120 4.65 -13.30 17.79
CA LEU A 120 4.00 -14.18 16.82
C LEU A 120 2.46 -14.06 16.81
N VAL A 121 1.84 -13.77 17.96
CA VAL A 121 0.39 -13.58 18.06
C VAL A 121 -0.09 -12.41 17.19
N ASP A 122 0.61 -11.28 17.25
CA ASP A 122 0.28 -10.07 16.47
C ASP A 122 0.37 -10.33 14.97
N CYS A 123 1.42 -11.02 14.49
CA CYS A 123 1.53 -11.35 13.06
C CYS A 123 0.41 -12.27 12.60
N ARG A 124 -0.01 -13.23 13.44
CA ARG A 124 -1.13 -14.13 13.13
C ARG A 124 -2.44 -13.34 13.04
N GLU A 125 -2.66 -12.39 13.94
CA GLU A 125 -3.82 -11.51 13.90
C GLU A 125 -3.80 -10.61 12.67
N LEU A 126 -2.65 -10.00 12.37
CA LEU A 126 -2.47 -9.17 11.18
C LEU A 126 -2.73 -9.96 9.89
N PHE A 127 -2.29 -11.21 9.82
CA PHE A 127 -2.55 -12.09 8.68
C PHE A 127 -4.03 -12.43 8.53
N LYS A 128 -4.74 -12.68 9.64
CA LYS A 128 -6.19 -12.88 9.64
C LYS A 128 -6.90 -11.61 9.17
N GLU A 129 -6.46 -10.45 9.62
CA GLU A 129 -7.05 -9.17 9.23
C GLU A 129 -6.81 -8.87 7.74
N TRP A 130 -5.59 -9.11 7.25
CA TRP A 130 -5.29 -9.00 5.82
C TRP A 130 -6.24 -9.85 4.96
N LYS A 131 -6.51 -11.11 5.36
CA LYS A 131 -7.48 -11.97 4.68
C LYS A 131 -8.88 -11.34 4.61
N LYS A 132 -9.31 -10.64 5.67
CA LYS A 132 -10.59 -9.92 5.67
C LYS A 132 -10.56 -8.68 4.79
N VAL A 133 -9.50 -7.88 4.88
CA VAL A 133 -9.33 -6.63 4.10
C VAL A 133 -9.33 -6.92 2.61
N ARG A 134 -8.55 -7.91 2.16
CA ARG A 134 -8.46 -8.26 0.74
C ARG A 134 -9.70 -8.94 0.16
N LYS A 135 -10.62 -9.40 1.03
CA LYS A 135 -11.78 -10.17 0.60
C LYS A 135 -12.66 -9.33 -0.33
N ASP A 136 -13.02 -9.88 -1.48
CA ASP A 136 -13.93 -9.29 -2.46
C ASP A 136 -13.47 -7.94 -3.06
N SER A 137 -12.20 -7.57 -2.85
CA SER A 137 -11.62 -6.33 -3.38
C SER A 137 -10.76 -6.60 -4.60
N LYS A 138 -11.02 -5.89 -5.71
CA LYS A 138 -10.18 -5.97 -6.92
C LYS A 138 -8.87 -5.22 -6.76
N TYR A 139 -8.91 -4.07 -6.09
CA TYR A 139 -7.76 -3.21 -5.86
C TYR A 139 -7.56 -2.94 -4.37
N THR A 140 -6.30 -2.81 -3.98
CA THR A 140 -5.88 -2.44 -2.63
C THR A 140 -4.80 -1.38 -2.75
N CYS A 141 -4.97 -0.30 -1.99
CA CYS A 141 -3.98 0.74 -1.82
C CYS A 141 -3.14 0.47 -0.57
N ILE A 142 -1.85 0.76 -0.66
CA ILE A 142 -0.87 0.63 0.41
C ILE A 142 -0.13 1.96 0.57
N LEU A 143 -0.04 2.41 1.82
CA LEU A 143 0.71 3.58 2.23
C LEU A 143 2.06 3.12 2.78
N GLY A 144 3.14 3.71 2.29
CA GLY A 144 4.48 3.42 2.79
C GLY A 144 5.42 4.61 2.74
N GLU A 145 6.39 4.61 3.63
CA GLU A 145 7.55 5.50 3.59
C GLU A 145 8.60 4.86 2.66
N PRO A 146 9.07 5.53 1.59
CA PRO A 146 10.05 4.95 0.68
C PRO A 146 11.39 4.75 1.39
N GLY A 147 12.03 3.61 1.14
CA GLY A 147 13.38 3.26 1.58
C GLY A 147 14.35 3.09 0.40
N SER A 148 15.33 2.19 0.54
CA SER A 148 16.34 1.93 -0.49
C SER A 148 15.75 1.34 -1.78
N TYR A 149 16.45 1.56 -2.89
CA TYR A 149 16.17 0.93 -4.18
C TYR A 149 17.42 0.24 -4.71
N GLU A 150 17.39 -1.09 -4.79
CA GLU A 150 18.52 -1.91 -5.19
C GLU A 150 18.03 -3.11 -5.97
N ASN A 151 18.72 -3.54 -7.03
CA ASN A 151 18.42 -4.76 -7.78
C ASN A 151 16.95 -4.90 -8.24
N LYS A 152 16.33 -3.81 -8.73
CA LYS A 152 14.90 -3.74 -9.09
C LYS A 152 13.95 -4.04 -7.93
N GLU A 153 14.36 -3.72 -6.72
CA GLU A 153 13.54 -3.82 -5.53
C GLU A 153 13.48 -2.49 -4.80
N LYS A 154 12.26 -2.01 -4.54
CA LYS A 154 12.02 -0.81 -3.74
C LYS A 154 11.53 -1.23 -2.36
N GLY A 155 12.33 -0.91 -1.33
CA GLY A 155 11.95 -1.06 0.06
C GLY A 155 11.00 0.05 0.50
N TRP A 156 10.04 -0.31 1.36
CA TRP A 156 9.10 0.61 1.97
C TRP A 156 8.88 0.24 3.43
N ILE A 157 8.73 1.24 4.30
CA ILE A 157 8.19 1.03 5.64
C ILE A 157 6.67 1.11 5.55
N TRP A 158 5.99 0.01 5.86
CA TRP A 158 4.54 -0.10 5.79
C TRP A 158 3.86 0.81 6.83
N GLY A 159 2.87 1.58 6.38
CA GLY A 159 1.98 2.37 7.23
C GLY A 159 0.61 1.72 7.38
N LYS A 160 -0.17 1.68 6.29
CA LYS A 160 -1.52 1.12 6.26
C LYS A 160 -1.89 0.59 4.88
N THR A 161 -2.90 -0.28 4.81
CA THR A 161 -3.54 -0.68 3.54
C THR A 161 -5.03 -0.38 3.59
N LYS A 162 -5.61 -0.06 2.43
CA LYS A 162 -7.00 0.34 2.27
C LYS A 162 -7.59 -0.29 1.01
N THR A 163 -8.86 -0.66 1.11
CA THR A 163 -9.74 -1.04 0.02
C THR A 163 -10.97 -0.13 0.07
N LYS A 164 -11.88 -0.24 -0.88
CA LYS A 164 -13.12 0.57 -0.86
C LYS A 164 -13.94 0.40 0.41
N SER A 165 -13.89 -0.77 1.06
CA SER A 165 -14.75 -1.10 2.20
C SER A 165 -14.01 -1.32 3.52
N LYS A 166 -12.69 -1.52 3.49
CA LYS A 166 -11.90 -1.91 4.67
C LYS A 166 -10.53 -1.28 4.67
N CYS A 167 -9.99 -1.08 5.86
CA CYS A 167 -8.62 -0.62 6.08
C CYS A 167 -7.98 -1.38 7.24
N MET A 168 -6.67 -1.60 7.14
CA MET A 168 -5.83 -2.07 8.24
C MET A 168 -4.59 -1.20 8.33
N SER A 169 -4.14 -0.91 9.55
CA SER A 169 -3.01 -0.01 9.79
C SER A 169 -2.04 -0.62 10.80
N TYR A 170 -0.77 -0.23 10.70
CA TYR A 170 0.26 -0.51 11.69
C TYR A 170 -0.10 0.07 13.06
N PHE A 171 -0.62 1.30 13.09
CA PHE A 171 -1.09 1.96 14.31
C PHE A 171 -2.62 1.93 14.39
N VAL A 172 -3.12 1.56 15.57
CA VAL A 172 -4.57 1.49 15.85
C VAL A 172 -5.19 2.87 15.66
N GLY A 173 -6.35 2.92 14.99
CA GLY A 173 -7.12 4.16 14.80
C GLY A 173 -6.73 5.01 13.59
N GLU A 174 -5.71 4.65 12.82
CA GLU A 174 -5.23 5.44 11.66
C GLU A 174 -6.01 5.23 10.36
N CYS A 175 -7.09 4.44 10.38
CA CYS A 175 -7.84 4.11 9.17
C CYS A 175 -8.86 5.17 8.75
N ASP A 176 -9.29 6.04 9.67
CA ASP A 176 -10.20 7.15 9.40
C ASP A 176 -9.40 8.45 9.20
N SER A 177 -8.95 8.68 7.96
CA SER A 177 -8.14 9.85 7.61
C SER A 177 -8.88 11.18 7.78
N GLU A 178 -10.21 11.21 7.59
CA GLU A 178 -11.01 12.43 7.78
C GLU A 178 -11.08 12.82 9.25
N LYS A 179 -11.40 11.86 10.12
CA LYS A 179 -11.40 12.09 11.56
C LYS A 179 -10.03 12.52 12.04
N LYS A 180 -8.97 11.86 11.56
CA LYS A 180 -7.59 12.14 11.97
C LYS A 180 -7.08 13.50 11.49
N LEU A 181 -7.55 14.00 10.35
CA LEU A 181 -7.27 15.37 9.91
C LEU A 181 -7.90 16.39 10.86
N LYS A 182 -9.17 16.21 11.22
CA LYS A 182 -9.87 17.09 12.16
C LYS A 182 -9.19 17.12 13.53
N GLU A 183 -8.79 15.96 14.04
CA GLU A 183 -8.02 15.86 15.30
C GLU A 183 -6.72 16.69 15.22
N TYR A 184 -5.95 16.53 14.13
CA TYR A 184 -4.70 17.27 13.92
C TYR A 184 -4.90 18.79 13.78
N GLU A 185 -5.99 19.23 13.17
CA GLU A 185 -6.33 20.66 13.04
C GLU A 185 -6.72 21.30 14.37
N ASN A 186 -7.36 20.54 15.27
CA ASN A 186 -7.76 21.02 16.60
C ASN A 186 -6.59 21.08 17.61
N GLU A 187 -5.51 20.36 17.36
CA GLU A 187 -4.32 20.32 18.22
C GLU A 187 -3.30 21.44 17.90
N LYS A 188 -3.55 22.23 16.86
CA LYS A 188 -2.71 23.38 16.45
C LYS A 188 -3.22 24.70 17.00
#